data_AF-A0A258C2Z1-F1
#
_entry.id   AF-A0A258C2Z1-F1
#
_cell.length_a   1.000
_cell.length_b   1.000
_cell.length_c   1.000
_cell.angle_alpha   90.00
_cell.angle_beta   90.00
_cell.angle_gamma   90.00
#
_symmetry.space_group_name_H-M   'P 1'
#
loop_
_entity.id
_entity.type
_entity.pdbx_description
1 polymer ?
#
loop_
_entity_poly.entity_id
_entity_poly.type
_entity_poly.pdbx_seq_one_letter_code
_entity_poly.pdbx_strand_id
1 'polypeptide(L)'
;MFNWLKKKTQAKDQPETDANELSGVIEALRAKPAAFKSIKTIVLVASGKGGVGKSTTSANLAMALAAVGVRTGLLDADIYGPSVPTLFGLTGEKVTSPDNKLMHPLQAHGVCLQSIGFLVDPE
;
A
#
# COMPACT_ATOMS: atom_id res chain seq x y z
N MET A 1 -23.89 18.78 32.99
CA MET A 1 -22.58 19.38 32.64
C MET A 1 -21.56 18.25 32.46
N PHE A 2 -21.34 17.84 31.20
CA PHE A 2 -20.28 16.99 30.63
C PHE A 2 -19.72 15.77 31.41
N ASN A 3 -20.37 14.61 31.23
CA ASN A 3 -19.74 13.29 31.43
C ASN A 3 -18.92 12.80 30.22
N TRP A 4 -18.69 13.65 29.21
CA TRP A 4 -18.00 13.30 27.95
C TRP A 4 -16.47 13.31 28.06
N LEU A 5 -15.89 13.93 29.11
CA LEU A 5 -14.44 14.12 29.26
C LEU A 5 -13.66 12.96 29.90
N LYS A 6 -14.30 11.81 30.17
CA LYS A 6 -13.62 10.60 30.71
C LYS A 6 -13.53 9.43 29.73
N LYS A 7 -13.86 9.61 28.44
CA LYS A 7 -13.38 8.69 27.41
C LYS A 7 -11.95 9.08 27.06
N LYS A 8 -11.00 8.64 27.90
CA LYS A 8 -9.61 8.46 27.46
C LYS A 8 -9.67 7.74 26.13
N THR A 9 -9.04 8.35 25.14
CA THR A 9 -8.69 7.79 23.84
C THR A 9 -8.14 6.38 24.04
N GLN A 10 -9.00 5.38 23.93
CA GLN A 10 -8.54 4.08 23.47
C GLN A 10 -8.25 4.30 21.99
N ALA A 11 -6.98 4.58 21.67
CA ALA A 11 -6.44 4.21 20.38
C ALA A 11 -6.66 2.69 20.30
N LYS A 12 -7.78 2.29 19.68
CA LYS A 12 -8.10 0.89 19.43
C LYS A 12 -7.02 0.38 18.49
N ASP A 13 -6.19 -0.50 19.03
CA ASP A 13 -5.50 -1.62 18.38
C ASP A 13 -5.45 -1.50 16.85
N GLN A 14 -4.42 -0.81 16.37
CA GLN A 14 -3.89 -1.12 15.05
C GLN A 14 -3.46 -2.59 15.11
N PRO A 15 -3.91 -3.47 14.20
CA PRO A 15 -3.48 -4.85 14.23
C PRO A 15 -1.95 -4.86 14.08
N GLU A 16 -1.24 -5.22 15.15
CA GLU A 16 0.15 -5.62 15.00
C GLU A 16 0.15 -6.78 14.00
N THR A 17 0.94 -6.67 12.93
CA THR A 17 1.04 -7.74 11.95
C THR A 17 1.55 -8.98 12.68
N ASP A 18 0.68 -9.98 12.88
CA ASP A 18 1.08 -11.24 13.49
C ASP A 18 2.14 -11.89 12.59
N ALA A 19 3.21 -12.39 13.21
CA ALA A 19 4.26 -13.11 12.50
C ALA A 19 3.69 -14.27 11.64
N ASN A 20 2.56 -14.85 12.06
CA ASN A 20 1.85 -15.87 11.30
C ASN A 20 1.23 -15.35 9.99
N GLU A 21 0.66 -14.14 9.99
CA GLU A 21 0.10 -13.53 8.77
C GLU A 21 1.20 -13.23 7.75
N LEU A 22 2.33 -12.68 8.23
CA LEU A 22 3.49 -12.42 7.38
C LEU A 22 4.05 -13.72 6.77
N SER A 23 4.08 -14.81 7.55
CA SER A 23 4.51 -16.12 7.07
C SER A 23 3.63 -16.62 5.92
N GLY A 24 2.30 -16.50 6.05
CA GLY A 24 1.36 -16.89 5.00
C GLY A 24 1.53 -16.08 3.71
N VAL A 25 1.77 -14.77 3.82
CA VAL A 25 2.08 -13.93 2.65
C VAL A 25 3.38 -14.36 1.98
N ILE A 26 4.44 -14.63 2.76
CA ILE A 26 5.73 -15.08 2.22
C ILE A 26 5.59 -16.40 1.48
N GLU A 27 4.83 -17.35 2.03
CA GLU A 27 4.59 -18.64 1.39
C GLU A 27 3.83 -18.49 0.06
N ALA A 28 2.79 -17.66 0.04
CA ALA A 28 2.05 -17.33 -1.18
C ALA A 28 2.95 -16.67 -2.24
N LEU A 29 3.84 -15.76 -1.84
CA LEU A 29 4.81 -15.14 -2.75
C LEU A 29 5.81 -16.15 -3.31
N ARG A 30 6.29 -17.09 -2.48
CA ARG A 30 7.20 -18.17 -2.90
C ARG A 30 6.56 -19.14 -3.88
N ALA A 31 5.27 -19.44 -3.70
CA ALA A 31 4.51 -20.28 -4.63
C ALA A 31 4.40 -19.66 -6.04
N LYS A 32 4.70 -18.35 -6.17
CA LYS A 32 4.69 -17.57 -7.41
C LYS A 32 3.47 -17.87 -8.30
N PRO A 33 2.26 -17.45 -7.87
CA PRO A 33 1.02 -17.65 -8.60
C PRO A 33 1.11 -17.25 -10.06
N ALA A 34 0.27 -17.85 -10.91
CA ALA A 34 0.26 -17.59 -12.35
C ALA A 34 0.14 -16.08 -12.68
N ALA A 35 -0.60 -15.33 -11.86
CA ALA A 35 -0.76 -13.88 -11.96
C ALA A 35 0.58 -13.10 -11.85
N PHE A 36 1.60 -13.66 -11.21
CA PHE A 36 2.91 -13.03 -11.02
C PHE A 36 3.98 -13.56 -11.97
N LYS A 37 3.64 -14.38 -12.96
CA LYS A 37 4.62 -14.96 -13.92
C LYS A 37 5.43 -13.90 -14.66
N SER A 38 4.83 -12.77 -15.00
CA SER A 38 5.49 -11.65 -15.68
C SER A 38 6.37 -10.79 -14.76
N ILE A 39 6.28 -10.98 -13.44
CA ILE A 39 7.04 -10.24 -12.44
C ILE A 39 8.35 -10.98 -12.14
N LYS A 40 9.47 -10.27 -12.37
CA LYS A 40 10.82 -10.82 -12.14
C LYS A 40 11.13 -10.92 -10.65
N THR A 41 10.81 -9.88 -9.90
CA THR A 41 11.17 -9.71 -8.49
C THR A 41 10.01 -9.09 -7.73
N ILE A 42 9.69 -9.61 -6.55
CA ILE A 42 8.72 -9.04 -5.62
C ILE A 42 9.47 -8.69 -4.34
N VAL A 43 9.30 -7.46 -3.88
CA VAL A 43 9.86 -6.97 -2.61
C VAL A 43 8.69 -6.71 -1.67
N LEU A 44 8.65 -7.43 -0.54
CA LEU A 44 7.67 -7.20 0.51
C LEU A 44 8.26 -6.22 1.53
N VAL A 45 7.58 -5.09 1.75
CA VAL A 45 7.92 -4.12 2.79
C VAL A 45 6.82 -4.14 3.85
N ALA A 46 7.15 -4.58 5.06
CA ALA A 46 6.21 -4.74 6.17
C ALA A 46 6.76 -4.12 7.45
N SER A 47 5.88 -3.80 8.40
CA SER A 47 6.24 -3.26 9.71
C SER A 47 5.24 -3.71 10.77
N GLY A 48 5.73 -4.13 11.94
CA GLY A 48 4.84 -4.53 13.04
C GLY A 48 4.18 -3.36 13.80
N LYS A 49 4.49 -2.11 13.45
CA LYS A 49 3.97 -0.90 14.12
C LYS A 49 3.65 0.20 13.12
N GLY A 50 2.66 1.04 13.45
CA GLY A 50 2.33 2.24 12.68
C GLY A 50 3.39 3.34 12.82
N GLY A 51 3.47 4.24 11.84
CA GLY A 51 4.31 5.44 11.90
C GLY A 51 5.82 5.25 11.70
N VAL A 52 6.29 4.03 11.45
CA VAL A 52 7.74 3.73 11.28
C VAL A 52 8.31 4.10 9.91
N GLY A 53 7.50 4.67 9.01
CA GLY A 53 7.94 5.06 7.67
C GLY A 53 7.92 3.95 6.61
N LYS A 54 7.14 2.87 6.82
CA LYS A 54 6.94 1.78 5.84
C LYS A 54 6.63 2.31 4.44
N SER A 55 5.57 3.11 4.31
CA SER A 55 5.10 3.60 3.00
C SER A 55 6.08 4.58 2.35
N THR A 56 6.72 5.44 3.15
CA THR A 56 7.79 6.33 2.68
C THR A 56 8.98 5.54 2.13
N THR A 57 9.36 4.47 2.81
CA THR A 57 10.44 3.57 2.38
C THR A 57 10.07 2.86 1.08
N SER A 58 8.87 2.30 0.99
CA SER A 58 8.36 1.65 -0.22
C SER A 58 8.30 2.58 -1.42
N ALA A 59 7.82 3.82 -1.22
CA ALA A 59 7.72 4.83 -2.28
C ALA A 59 9.10 5.21 -2.83
N ASN A 60 10.06 5.53 -1.94
CA ASN A 60 11.41 5.89 -2.37
C ASN A 60 12.14 4.73 -3.04
N LEU A 61 11.99 3.51 -2.53
CA LEU A 61 12.55 2.33 -3.18
C LEU A 61 11.99 2.14 -4.59
N ALA A 62 10.67 2.27 -4.76
CA ALA A 62 10.04 2.15 -6.07
C ALA A 62 10.51 3.24 -7.05
N MET A 63 10.60 4.49 -6.60
CA MET A 63 11.11 5.60 -7.40
C MET A 63 12.58 5.40 -7.79
N ALA A 64 13.42 4.93 -6.87
CA ALA A 64 14.83 4.67 -7.14
C ALA A 64 15.01 3.57 -8.20
N LEU A 65 14.22 2.49 -8.11
CA LEU A 65 14.22 1.41 -9.11
C LEU A 65 13.75 1.92 -10.48
N ALA A 66 12.67 2.72 -10.52
CA ALA A 66 12.21 3.34 -11.75
C ALA A 66 13.26 4.28 -12.37
N ALA A 67 13.96 5.06 -11.53
CA ALA A 67 14.99 6.00 -11.98
C ALA A 67 16.20 5.31 -12.64
N VAL A 68 16.52 4.07 -12.25
CA VAL A 68 17.57 3.26 -12.90
C VAL A 68 17.03 2.38 -14.05
N GLY A 69 15.81 2.65 -14.53
CA GLY A 69 15.22 2.02 -15.72
C GLY A 69 14.50 0.70 -15.48
N VAL A 70 14.26 0.32 -14.22
CA VAL A 70 13.50 -0.90 -13.90
C VAL A 70 12.01 -0.63 -14.06
N ARG A 71 11.30 -1.47 -14.82
CA ARG A 71 9.82 -1.45 -14.85
C ARG A 71 9.30 -1.79 -13.45
N THR A 72 8.75 -0.80 -12.78
CA THR A 72 8.46 -0.86 -11.35
C THR A 72 6.98 -0.57 -11.10
N GLY A 73 6.37 -1.41 -10.27
CA GLY A 73 5.03 -1.21 -9.72
C GLY A 73 5.08 -1.17 -8.20
N LEU A 74 4.18 -0.39 -7.59
CA LEU A 74 3.98 -0.33 -6.14
C LEU A 74 2.50 -0.60 -5.86
N LEU A 75 2.24 -1.65 -5.07
CA LEU A 75 0.93 -2.03 -4.57
C LEU A 75 0.88 -1.72 -3.06
N ASP A 76 -0.04 -0.85 -2.68
CA ASP A 76 -0.29 -0.47 -1.29
C ASP A 76 -1.58 -1.12 -0.79
N ALA A 77 -1.44 -1.93 0.25
CA ALA A 77 -2.53 -2.65 0.90
C ALA A 77 -2.89 -2.04 2.26
N ASP A 78 -2.38 -0.86 2.59
CA ASP A 78 -2.64 -0.19 3.86
C ASP A 78 -3.99 0.53 3.85
N ILE A 79 -4.96 0.02 4.61
CA ILE A 79 -6.33 0.56 4.70
C ILE A 79 -6.39 1.80 5.60
N TYR A 80 -5.55 1.86 6.64
CA TYR A 80 -5.66 2.87 7.70
C TYR A 80 -4.69 4.04 7.53
N GLY A 81 -3.79 3.96 6.55
CA GLY A 81 -2.88 5.05 6.18
C GLY A 81 -2.57 5.02 4.69
N PRO A 82 -3.58 5.13 3.80
CA PRO A 82 -3.38 5.13 2.35
C PRO A 82 -2.54 6.35 1.95
N SER A 83 -1.23 6.15 1.97
CA SER A 83 -0.23 7.21 1.90
C SER A 83 0.36 7.31 0.51
N VAL A 84 0.18 6.29 -0.33
CA VAL A 84 0.66 6.30 -1.71
C VAL A 84 0.05 7.43 -2.55
N PRO A 85 -1.28 7.69 -2.55
CA PRO A 85 -1.83 8.83 -3.29
C PRO A 85 -1.13 10.14 -2.90
N THR A 86 -0.97 10.40 -1.61
CA THR A 86 -0.31 11.62 -1.11
C THR A 86 1.18 11.67 -1.45
N LEU A 87 1.92 10.58 -1.23
CA LEU A 87 3.38 10.52 -1.46
C LEU A 87 3.76 10.69 -2.93
N PHE A 88 2.87 10.32 -3.85
CA PHE A 88 3.08 10.47 -5.30
C PHE A 88 2.35 11.67 -5.91
N GLY A 89 1.71 12.53 -5.10
CA GLY A 89 1.02 13.72 -5.59
C GLY A 89 -0.26 13.42 -6.40
N LEU A 90 -0.93 12.32 -6.07
CA LEU A 90 -2.15 11.80 -6.70
C LEU A 90 -3.36 11.83 -5.75
N THR A 91 -3.33 12.70 -4.73
CA THR A 91 -4.46 12.85 -3.81
C THR A 91 -5.71 13.28 -4.57
N GLY A 92 -6.82 12.56 -4.38
CA GLY A 92 -8.09 12.80 -5.07
C GLY A 92 -8.23 12.12 -6.42
N GLU A 93 -7.16 11.53 -6.95
CA GLU A 93 -7.23 10.71 -8.17
C GLU A 93 -7.92 9.37 -7.89
N LYS A 94 -8.67 8.88 -8.89
CA LYS A 94 -9.39 7.60 -8.80
C LYS A 94 -8.95 6.66 -9.92
N VAL A 95 -8.80 5.40 -9.57
CA VAL A 95 -8.54 4.34 -10.55
C VAL A 95 -9.80 4.09 -11.39
N THR A 96 -9.60 3.74 -12.66
CA THR A 96 -10.70 3.37 -13.56
C THR A 96 -10.77 1.85 -13.71
N SER A 97 -11.96 1.33 -14.00
CA SER A 97 -12.19 -0.09 -14.26
C SER A 97 -13.14 -0.24 -15.44
N PRO A 98 -12.63 -0.18 -16.69
CA PRO A 98 -13.45 -0.22 -17.89
C PRO A 98 -14.31 -1.48 -18.01
N ASP A 99 -13.83 -2.61 -17.48
CA ASP A 99 -14.48 -3.92 -17.55
C ASP A 99 -15.12 -4.37 -16.23
N ASN A 100 -15.07 -3.54 -15.17
CA ASN A 100 -15.47 -3.87 -13.81
C ASN A 100 -14.80 -5.13 -13.22
N LYS A 101 -13.70 -5.59 -13.80
CA LYS A 101 -12.94 -6.77 -13.36
C LYS A 101 -11.51 -6.40 -12.97
N LEU A 102 -10.89 -5.49 -13.71
CA LEU A 102 -9.52 -5.07 -13.52
C LEU A 102 -9.45 -3.55 -13.37
N MET A 103 -8.80 -3.12 -12.29
CA MET A 103 -8.49 -1.71 -12.09
C MET A 103 -7.24 -1.35 -12.88
N HIS A 104 -7.36 -0.30 -13.68
CA HIS A 104 -6.22 0.32 -14.33
C HIS A 104 -5.44 1.13 -13.29
N PRO A 105 -4.17 0.76 -13.02
CA PRO A 105 -3.35 1.47 -12.05
C PRO A 105 -3.02 2.89 -12.56
N LEU A 106 -2.77 3.80 -11.62
CA LEU A 106 -2.28 5.13 -11.94
C LEU A 106 -0.77 5.10 -12.19
N GLN A 107 -0.22 6.15 -12.77
CA GLN A 107 1.22 6.25 -13.02
C GLN A 107 1.74 7.62 -12.61
N ALA A 108 2.81 7.64 -11.81
CA ALA A 108 3.53 8.86 -11.45
C ALA A 108 5.01 8.55 -11.23
N HIS A 109 5.89 9.48 -11.57
CA HIS A 109 7.34 9.36 -11.38
C HIS A 109 7.94 8.05 -11.95
N GLY A 110 7.40 7.56 -13.07
CA GLY A 110 7.86 6.31 -13.70
C GLY A 110 7.42 5.02 -12.99
N VAL A 111 6.61 5.12 -11.93
CA VAL A 111 6.09 4.00 -11.14
C VAL A 111 4.61 3.78 -11.46
N CYS A 112 4.23 2.52 -11.66
CA CYS A 112 2.84 2.09 -11.77
C CYS A 112 2.26 1.84 -10.37
N LEU A 113 1.17 2.50 -10.01
CA LEU A 113 0.68 2.63 -8.64
C LEU A 113 -0.71 2.03 -8.50
N GLN A 114 -0.88 1.22 -7.47
CA GLN A 114 -2.19 0.75 -7.03
C GLN A 114 -2.30 0.85 -5.51
N SER A 115 -3.42 1.35 -5.01
CA SER A 115 -3.68 1.56 -3.58
C SER A 115 -5.17 1.56 -3.32
N ILE A 116 -5.59 1.05 -2.15
CA ILE A 116 -6.96 1.23 -1.64
C ILE A 116 -7.28 2.73 -1.49
N GLY A 117 -6.27 3.57 -1.30
CA GLY A 117 -6.40 5.03 -1.28
C GLY A 117 -7.02 5.65 -2.52
N PHE A 118 -6.99 4.98 -3.68
CA PHE A 118 -7.64 5.48 -4.91
C PHE A 118 -9.14 5.14 -4.99
N LEU A 119 -9.66 4.38 -4.04
CA LEU A 119 -11.06 3.93 -3.99
C LEU A 119 -11.87 4.65 -2.90
N VAL A 120 -11.20 5.39 -2.03
CA VAL A 120 -11.80 6.14 -0.93
C VAL A 120 -11.73 7.63 -1.24
N ASP A 121 -12.72 8.39 -0.75
CA ASP A 121 -12.66 9.84 -0.87
C ASP A 121 -11.57 10.40 0.08
N PRO A 122 -10.79 11.40 -0.36
CA PRO A 122 -9.79 12.03 0.50
C PRO A 122 -10.47 12.73 1.68
N GLU A 123 -9.86 12.64 2.87
CA GLU A 123 -10.24 13.42 4.06
C GLU A 123 -9.91 14.91 3.91
#